data_AF-A0A7W2NX69-F1
#
_entry.id   AF-A0A7W2NX69-F1
#
_cell.length_a   1.000
_cell.length_b   1.000
_cell.length_c   1.000
_cell.angle_alpha   90.00
_cell.angle_beta   90.00
_cell.angle_gamma   90.00
#
_symmetry.space_group_name_H-M   'P 1'
#
loop_
_entity.id
_entity.type
_entity.pdbx_description
1 polymer ?
#
loop_
_entity_poly.entity_id
_entity_poly.type
_entity_poly.pdbx_seq_one_letter_code
_entity_poly.pdbx_strand_id
1 'polypeptide(L)'
;MHITIITATKSDKKSLMRFYKQQHYSAGLLGFDHTYLIKSSSEIIGAVIVSAIVKNNPQLFLHALVIKQAHRQKKLATQLIQHVLLQHYCQNIFCFADEALCYFYHLNGFDQIAPSQLEQRLLKRYLGIKKTNSTLLVFQRKLLPHKNEQ
;
A
#
# COMPACT_ATOMS: atom_id res chain seq x y z
N MET A 1 -12.30 -19.17 10.36
CA MET A 1 -11.11 -18.35 10.68
C MET A 1 -11.57 -16.91 10.81
N HIS A 2 -11.50 -16.32 12.00
CA HIS A 2 -11.91 -14.93 12.20
C HIS A 2 -10.74 -14.01 11.85
N ILE A 3 -10.98 -13.06 10.95
CA ILE A 3 -9.97 -12.14 10.43
C ILE A 3 -10.45 -10.72 10.68
N THR A 4 -9.57 -9.86 11.18
CA THR A 4 -9.85 -8.44 11.40
C THR A 4 -8.82 -7.56 10.75
N ILE A 5 -9.27 -6.44 10.17
CA ILE A 5 -8.41 -5.36 9.70
C ILE A 5 -8.39 -4.28 10.78
N ILE A 6 -7.19 -3.87 11.19
CA ILE A 6 -7.01 -2.81 12.19
C ILE A 6 -5.98 -1.79 11.72
N THR A 7 -6.10 -0.56 12.21
CA THR A 7 -5.03 0.45 12.12
C THR A 7 -3.97 0.14 13.17
N ALA A 8 -2.71 0.04 12.74
CA ALA A 8 -1.59 -0.20 13.64
C ALA A 8 -1.33 1.03 14.54
N THR A 9 -0.91 0.77 15.76
CA THR A 9 -0.49 1.80 16.71
C THR A 9 1.03 1.77 16.90
N LYS A 10 1.58 2.69 17.69
CA LYS A 10 3.01 2.71 18.01
C LYS A 10 3.50 1.41 18.65
N SER A 11 2.65 0.71 19.42
CA SER A 11 3.03 -0.58 20.04
C SER A 11 3.19 -1.71 19.04
N ASP A 12 2.53 -1.64 17.87
CA ASP A 12 2.62 -2.66 16.82
C ASP A 12 3.91 -2.58 16.00
N LYS A 13 4.72 -1.52 16.14
CA LYS A 13 5.92 -1.32 15.30
C LYS A 13 6.87 -2.53 15.35
N LYS A 14 7.13 -3.09 16.53
CA LYS A 14 8.03 -4.24 16.68
C LYS A 14 7.50 -5.49 16.00
N SER A 15 6.21 -5.79 16.17
CA SER A 15 5.58 -6.97 15.55
C SER A 15 5.45 -6.82 14.03
N LEU A 16 5.15 -5.61 13.54
CA LEU A 16 5.12 -5.29 12.11
C LEU A 16 6.47 -5.50 11.44
N MET A 17 7.55 -4.96 12.01
CA MET A 17 8.90 -5.14 11.44
C MET A 17 9.32 -6.61 11.47
N ARG A 18 8.96 -7.35 12.52
CA ARG A 18 9.17 -8.81 12.58
C ARG A 18 8.39 -9.54 11.49
N PHE A 19 7.13 -9.17 11.24
CA PHE A 19 6.31 -9.74 10.18
C PHE A 19 6.97 -9.57 8.81
N TYR A 20 7.37 -8.35 8.42
CA TYR A 20 8.03 -8.13 7.13
C TYR A 20 9.33 -8.92 6.97
N LYS A 21 10.15 -8.97 8.04
CA LYS A 21 11.37 -9.79 8.05
C LYS A 21 11.06 -11.27 7.82
N GLN A 22 10.02 -11.81 8.47
CA GLN A 22 9.57 -13.20 8.28
C GLN A 22 9.01 -13.48 6.89
N GLN A 23 8.50 -12.45 6.20
CA GLN A 23 8.04 -12.56 4.81
C GLN A 23 9.14 -12.26 3.79
N HIS A 24 10.41 -12.15 4.22
CA HIS A 24 11.56 -11.78 3.38
C HIS A 24 11.34 -10.50 2.57
N TYR A 25 10.56 -9.57 3.14
CA TYR A 25 10.19 -8.34 2.47
C TYR A 25 10.86 -7.15 3.16
N SER A 26 11.68 -6.40 2.42
CA SER A 26 12.30 -5.19 2.94
C SER A 26 11.29 -4.04 2.94
N ALA A 27 10.80 -3.68 4.13
CA ALA A 27 9.86 -2.59 4.33
C ALA A 27 10.32 -1.70 5.48
N GLY A 28 9.99 -0.41 5.39
CA GLY A 28 10.29 0.57 6.42
C GLY A 28 9.28 1.72 6.40
N LEU A 29 9.14 2.38 7.54
CA LEU A 29 8.31 3.58 7.68
C LEU A 29 9.02 4.77 6.98
N LEU A 30 8.27 5.54 6.20
CA LEU A 30 8.82 6.60 5.34
C LEU A 30 8.46 8.01 5.82
N GLY A 31 7.67 8.12 6.88
CA GLY A 31 7.20 9.39 7.44
C GLY A 31 5.71 9.60 7.18
N PHE A 32 4.99 10.07 8.22
CA PHE A 32 3.54 10.29 8.18
C PHE A 32 2.79 9.03 7.74
N ASP A 33 3.17 7.89 8.31
CA ASP A 33 2.71 6.57 7.93
C ASP A 33 1.38 6.20 8.60
N HIS A 34 0.44 5.72 7.80
CA HIS A 34 -0.72 4.95 8.24
C HIS A 34 -0.47 3.49 7.90
N THR A 35 -0.54 2.61 8.89
CA THR A 35 -0.32 1.18 8.67
C THR A 35 -1.58 0.42 8.99
N TYR A 36 -1.96 -0.50 8.10
CA TYR A 36 -3.13 -1.35 8.29
C TYR A 36 -2.68 -2.81 8.34
N LEU A 37 -3.22 -3.55 9.31
CA LEU A 37 -2.85 -4.93 9.60
C LEU A 37 -4.06 -5.82 9.46
N ILE A 38 -3.87 -6.99 8.86
CA ILE A 38 -4.79 -8.11 8.97
C ILE A 38 -4.29 -9.00 10.10
N LYS A 39 -5.13 -9.22 11.13
CA LYS A 39 -4.83 -10.15 12.22
C LYS A 39 -5.77 -11.36 12.20
N SER A 40 -5.21 -12.52 12.54
CA SER A 40 -5.94 -13.76 12.79
C SER A 40 -5.39 -14.37 14.09
N SER A 41 -6.24 -14.60 15.08
CA SER A 41 -5.81 -15.07 16.41
C SER A 41 -4.64 -14.27 16.99
N SER A 42 -4.69 -12.93 16.85
CA SER A 42 -3.66 -11.98 17.26
C SER A 42 -2.33 -12.02 16.48
N GLU A 43 -2.15 -12.95 15.53
CA GLU A 43 -1.02 -12.96 14.61
C GLU A 43 -1.26 -12.03 13.41
N ILE A 44 -0.24 -11.25 13.02
CA ILE A 44 -0.28 -10.49 11.76
C ILE A 44 -0.13 -11.48 10.59
N ILE A 45 -1.14 -11.54 9.72
CA ILE A 45 -1.13 -12.35 8.50
C ILE A 45 -1.09 -11.51 7.23
N GLY A 46 -1.24 -10.19 7.35
CA GLY A 46 -1.14 -9.24 6.26
C GLY A 46 -0.88 -7.83 6.75
N ALA A 47 -0.18 -7.02 5.96
CA ALA A 47 0.08 -5.63 6.28
C ALA A 47 0.22 -4.79 5.01
N VAL A 48 -0.03 -3.48 5.15
CA VAL A 48 0.25 -2.44 4.15
C VAL A 48 0.58 -1.14 4.86
N ILE A 49 1.45 -0.34 4.26
CA ILE A 49 1.80 1.00 4.75
C ILE A 49 1.39 2.04 3.70
N VAL A 50 0.76 3.11 4.14
CA VAL A 50 0.43 4.29 3.36
C VAL A 50 1.18 5.48 3.93
N SER A 51 2.16 6.01 3.20
CA SER A 51 3.02 7.10 3.68
C SER A 51 2.76 8.38 2.91
N ALA A 52 2.59 9.50 3.62
CA ALA A 52 2.66 10.80 2.97
C ALA A 52 4.12 11.23 2.71
N ILE A 53 5.11 10.58 3.33
CA ILE A 53 6.56 10.87 3.25
C ILE A 53 6.93 12.21 3.91
N VAL A 54 6.18 13.26 3.64
CA VAL A 54 6.28 14.59 4.26
C VAL A 54 4.89 15.12 4.60
N LYS A 55 4.84 16.12 5.47
CA LYS A 55 3.59 16.79 5.85
C LYS A 55 2.93 17.40 4.60
N ASN A 56 1.61 17.28 4.49
CA ASN A 56 0.79 17.84 3.42
C ASN A 56 1.16 17.39 1.99
N ASN A 57 1.78 16.22 1.82
CA ASN A 57 2.02 15.68 0.48
C ASN A 57 0.68 15.29 -0.19
N PRO A 58 0.36 15.83 -1.37
CA PRO A 58 -0.87 15.48 -2.08
C PRO A 58 -0.88 14.05 -2.63
N GLN A 59 0.30 13.41 -2.74
CA GLN A 59 0.45 12.05 -3.23
C GLN A 59 0.78 11.09 -2.08
N LEU A 60 -0.20 10.28 -1.67
CA LEU A 60 0.03 9.20 -0.73
C LEU A 60 0.70 8.02 -1.42
N PHE A 61 1.60 7.34 -0.71
CA PHE A 61 2.31 6.19 -1.22
C PHE A 61 1.86 4.92 -0.51
N LEU A 62 1.17 4.03 -1.22
CA LEU A 62 0.89 2.67 -0.77
C LEU A 62 2.10 1.80 -1.10
N HIS A 63 2.71 1.23 -0.06
CA HIS A 63 3.85 0.33 -0.18
C HIS A 63 3.81 -0.76 0.90
N ALA A 64 4.75 -1.69 0.78
CA ALA A 64 4.87 -2.82 1.69
C ALA A 64 3.59 -3.65 1.85
N LEU A 65 2.78 -3.76 0.79
CA LEU A 65 1.62 -4.66 0.79
C LEU A 65 2.08 -6.12 0.75
N VAL A 66 1.88 -6.84 1.86
CA VAL A 66 2.28 -8.25 1.97
C VAL A 66 1.19 -9.04 2.66
N ILE A 67 0.82 -10.18 2.09
CA ILE A 67 0.01 -11.22 2.73
C ILE A 67 0.90 -12.46 2.95
N LYS A 68 0.83 -13.03 4.16
CA LYS A 68 1.53 -14.27 4.52
C LYS A 68 1.20 -15.37 3.52
N GLN A 69 2.20 -16.09 3.02
CA GLN A 69 2.05 -17.02 1.89
C GLN A 69 0.90 -18.02 2.07
N ALA A 70 0.77 -18.63 3.26
CA ALA A 70 -0.30 -19.57 3.60
C ALA A 70 -1.73 -18.98 3.57
N HIS A 71 -1.86 -17.66 3.50
CA HIS A 71 -3.13 -16.94 3.47
C HIS A 71 -3.37 -16.19 2.15
N ARG A 72 -2.50 -16.35 1.14
CA ARG A 72 -2.70 -15.77 -0.20
C ARG A 72 -3.85 -16.46 -0.94
N GLN A 73 -4.26 -15.87 -2.07
CA GLN A 73 -5.38 -16.34 -2.91
C GLN A 73 -6.76 -16.38 -2.21
N LYS A 74 -6.89 -15.69 -1.06
CA LYS A 74 -8.14 -15.57 -0.28
C LYS A 74 -8.72 -14.15 -0.33
N LYS A 75 -8.39 -13.38 -1.37
CA LYS A 75 -8.76 -11.95 -1.55
C LYS A 75 -8.35 -11.00 -0.41
N LEU A 76 -7.49 -11.43 0.53
CA LEU A 76 -7.08 -10.62 1.68
C LEU A 76 -6.35 -9.34 1.29
N ALA A 77 -5.48 -9.39 0.27
CA ALA A 77 -4.81 -8.18 -0.24
C ALA A 77 -5.81 -7.17 -0.79
N THR A 78 -6.84 -7.63 -1.51
CA THR A 78 -7.94 -6.78 -2.00
C THR A 78 -8.73 -6.18 -0.85
N GLN A 79 -9.10 -6.96 0.18
CA GLN A 79 -9.80 -6.43 1.36
C GLN A 79 -8.98 -5.35 2.07
N LEU A 80 -7.66 -5.54 2.15
CA LEU A 80 -6.75 -4.57 2.77
C LEU A 80 -6.66 -3.27 1.94
N ILE A 81 -6.55 -3.38 0.62
CA ILE A 81 -6.59 -2.22 -0.27
C ILE A 81 -7.93 -1.50 -0.14
N GLN A 82 -9.05 -2.21 -0.20
CA GLN A 82 -10.38 -1.60 -0.04
C GLN A 82 -10.50 -0.84 1.28
N HIS A 83 -10.00 -1.40 2.38
CA HIS A 83 -9.95 -0.71 3.66
C HIS A 83 -9.11 0.57 3.58
N VAL A 84 -7.91 0.50 2.98
CA VAL A 84 -7.06 1.69 2.73
C VAL A 84 -7.81 2.76 1.93
N LEU A 85 -8.51 2.38 0.85
CA LEU A 85 -9.23 3.32 -0.01
C LEU A 85 -10.39 3.99 0.72
N LEU A 86 -11.06 3.30 1.64
CA LEU A 86 -12.12 3.87 2.48
C LEU A 86 -11.56 4.89 3.49
N GLN A 87 -10.38 4.62 4.06
CA GLN A 87 -9.75 5.52 5.04
C GLN A 87 -9.14 6.78 4.39
N HIS A 88 -8.80 6.69 3.10
CA HIS A 88 -8.10 7.75 2.35
C HIS A 88 -8.89 8.22 1.11
N TYR A 89 -10.22 8.21 1.18
CA TYR A 89 -11.10 8.44 0.03
C TYR A 89 -10.90 9.81 -0.67
N CYS A 90 -10.44 10.82 0.06
CA CYS A 90 -10.18 12.18 -0.43
C CYS A 90 -8.76 12.38 -1.01
N GLN A 91 -7.93 11.34 -1.12
CA GLN A 91 -6.51 11.50 -1.49
C GLN A 91 -6.14 10.59 -2.65
N ASN A 92 -5.25 11.09 -3.51
CA ASN A 92 -4.66 10.25 -4.56
C ASN A 92 -3.64 9.30 -3.92
N ILE A 93 -3.74 8.01 -4.24
CA ILE A 93 -2.83 6.97 -3.75
C ILE A 93 -2.04 6.42 -4.91
N PHE A 94 -0.73 6.36 -4.74
CA PHE A 94 0.21 5.86 -5.72
C PHE A 94 0.90 4.61 -5.18
N CYS A 95 1.22 3.66 -6.03
CA CYS A 95 2.07 2.52 -5.69
C CYS A 95 2.96 2.12 -6.86
N PHE A 96 4.04 1.42 -6.54
CA PHE A 96 4.93 0.82 -7.53
C PHE A 96 4.80 -0.69 -7.41
N ALA A 97 4.67 -1.36 -8.54
CA ALA A 97 4.53 -2.80 -8.57
C ALA A 97 5.10 -3.39 -9.84
N ASP A 98 5.51 -4.64 -9.74
CA ASP A 98 5.91 -5.43 -10.90
C ASP A 98 4.75 -5.59 -11.88
N GLU A 99 5.05 -5.64 -13.19
CA GLU A 99 4.04 -5.82 -14.23
C GLU A 99 3.17 -7.06 -14.04
N ALA A 100 3.69 -8.14 -13.42
CA ALA A 100 2.92 -9.32 -13.09
C ALA A 100 1.74 -9.05 -12.12
N LEU A 101 1.78 -7.92 -11.40
CA LEU A 101 0.71 -7.46 -10.50
C LEU A 101 -0.24 -6.46 -11.17
N CYS A 102 -0.07 -6.16 -12.46
CA CYS A 102 -0.89 -5.17 -13.18
C CYS A 102 -2.39 -5.48 -13.08
N TYR A 103 -2.79 -6.73 -13.39
CA TYR A 103 -4.17 -7.17 -13.26
C TYR A 103 -4.71 -7.02 -11.83
N PHE A 104 -3.89 -7.34 -10.81
CA PHE A 104 -4.28 -7.18 -9.41
C PHE A 104 -4.57 -5.71 -9.06
N TYR A 105 -3.73 -4.77 -9.48
CA TYR A 105 -3.95 -3.35 -9.18
C TYR A 105 -5.14 -2.78 -9.95
N HIS A 106 -5.34 -3.18 -11.22
CA HIS A 106 -6.53 -2.81 -11.99
C HIS A 106 -7.83 -3.29 -11.35
N LEU A 107 -7.89 -4.53 -10.88
CA LEU A 107 -9.06 -5.04 -10.16
C LEU A 107 -9.36 -4.27 -8.86
N ASN A 108 -8.36 -3.62 -8.28
CA ASN A 108 -8.52 -2.77 -7.10
C ASN A 108 -8.71 -1.28 -7.44
N GLY A 109 -9.02 -0.96 -8.70
CA GLY A 109 -9.37 0.38 -9.16
C GLY A 109 -8.19 1.32 -9.38
N PHE A 110 -6.96 0.78 -9.46
CA PHE A 110 -5.79 1.56 -9.83
C PHE A 110 -5.60 1.55 -11.35
N ASP A 111 -5.20 2.69 -11.89
CA ASP A 111 -4.80 2.85 -13.28
C ASP A 111 -3.29 2.91 -13.39
N GLN A 112 -2.72 2.29 -14.42
CA GLN A 112 -1.30 2.47 -14.75
C GLN A 112 -1.09 3.89 -15.28
N ILE A 113 -0.05 4.56 -14.82
CA ILE A 113 0.27 5.94 -15.18
C ILE A 113 1.75 6.09 -15.57
N ALA A 114 2.07 7.20 -16.22
CA ALA A 114 3.44 7.54 -16.55
C ALA A 114 4.19 8.06 -15.30
N PRO A 115 5.48 7.75 -15.13
CA PRO A 115 6.28 8.29 -14.01
C PRO A 115 6.34 9.82 -13.96
N SER A 116 6.10 10.51 -15.09
CA SER A 116 6.04 11.97 -15.17
C SER A 116 4.91 12.59 -14.34
N GLN A 117 3.93 11.79 -13.89
CA GLN A 117 2.84 12.23 -13.01
C GLN A 117 3.21 12.14 -11.52
N LEU A 118 4.39 11.63 -11.18
CA LEU A 118 4.87 11.55 -9.79
C LEU A 118 5.52 12.86 -9.34
N GLU A 119 5.21 13.26 -8.11
CA GLU A 119 5.95 14.30 -7.41
C GLU A 119 7.41 13.89 -7.20
N GLN A 120 8.32 14.88 -7.11
CA GLN A 120 9.77 14.67 -7.13
C GLN A 120 10.26 13.60 -6.14
N ARG A 121 9.68 13.55 -4.94
CA ARG A 121 10.05 12.57 -3.90
C ARG A 121 9.65 11.14 -4.26
N LEU A 122 8.46 10.96 -4.84
CA LEU A 122 8.00 9.67 -5.33
C LEU A 122 8.73 9.26 -6.60
N LEU A 123 8.97 10.20 -7.51
CA LEU A 123 9.78 9.95 -8.70
C LEU A 123 11.18 9.46 -8.33
N LYS A 124 11.86 10.14 -7.38
CA LYS A 124 13.18 9.72 -6.90
C LYS A 124 13.16 8.29 -6.34
N ARG A 125 12.11 7.92 -5.61
CA ARG A 125 11.93 6.56 -5.07
C ARG A 125 11.67 5.55 -6.18
N TYR A 126 10.77 5.85 -7.11
CA TYR A 126 10.49 5.01 -8.27
C TYR A 126 11.78 4.72 -9.06
N LEU A 127 12.52 5.77 -9.42
CA LEU A 127 13.79 5.64 -10.15
C LEU A 127 14.83 4.84 -9.36
N GLY A 128 14.85 4.96 -8.03
CA GLY A 128 15.73 4.16 -7.17
C GLY A 128 15.45 2.66 -7.26
N ILE A 129 14.18 2.26 -7.29
CA ILE A 129 13.77 0.84 -7.36
C ILE A 129 13.85 0.33 -8.81
N LYS A 130 13.48 1.15 -9.80
CA LYS A 130 13.49 0.80 -11.23
C LYS A 130 14.87 0.36 -11.73
N LYS A 131 15.96 0.86 -11.12
CA LYS A 131 17.34 0.45 -11.43
C LYS A 131 17.58 -1.06 -11.27
N THR A 132 16.92 -1.69 -10.31
CA THR A 132 17.08 -3.13 -10.00
C THR A 132 15.85 -3.96 -10.35
N ASN A 133 14.78 -3.31 -10.82
CA ASN A 133 13.56 -3.97 -11.27
C ASN A 133 13.09 -3.33 -12.58
N SER A 134 13.45 -3.91 -13.73
CA SER A 134 13.13 -3.40 -15.06
C SER A 134 11.64 -3.45 -15.40
N THR A 135 10.87 -4.31 -14.75
CA THR A 135 9.42 -4.52 -14.92
C THR A 135 8.56 -3.67 -13.99
N LEU A 136 9.17 -2.79 -13.19
CA LEU A 136 8.44 -1.94 -12.24
C LEU A 136 7.59 -0.88 -12.96
N LEU A 137 6.30 -0.84 -12.64
CA LEU A 137 5.32 0.11 -13.15
C LEU A 137 4.83 1.03 -12.03
N VAL A 138 4.18 2.13 -12.43
CA VAL A 138 3.53 3.09 -11.54
C VAL A 138 2.03 3.00 -11.70
N PHE A 139 1.32 2.92 -10.58
CA PHE A 139 -0.13 2.86 -10.53
C PHE A 139 -0.68 3.99 -9.65
N GLN A 140 -1.85 4.51 -10.01
CA GLN A 140 -2.56 5.54 -9.28
C GLN A 140 -4.02 5.14 -9.06
N ARG A 141 -4.49 5.30 -7.84
CA ARG A 141 -5.91 5.42 -7.51
C ARG A 141 -6.24 6.90 -7.33
N LYS A 142 -7.08 7.44 -8.22
CA LYS A 142 -7.57 8.82 -8.09
C LYS A 142 -8.53 8.94 -6.92
N LEU A 143 -8.48 10.08 -6.25
CA LEU A 143 -9.51 10.48 -5.28
C LEU A 143 -10.89 10.40 -5.93
N LEU A 144 -11.89 9.97 -5.16
CA LEU A 144 -13.26 10.03 -5.64
C LEU A 144 -13.68 11.50 -5.67
N PRO A 145 -14.22 12.01 -6.78
CA PRO A 145 -14.79 13.35 -6.78
C PRO A 145 -15.86 13.40 -5.69
N HIS A 146 -15.85 14.46 -4.88
CA HIS A 146 -16.97 14.75 -3.99
C HIS A 146 -18.23 14.71 -4.86
N LYS A 147 -19.15 13.78 -4.58
CA LYS A 147 -20.50 13.92 -5.12
C LYS A 147 -21.02 15.20 -4.48
N ASN A 148 -21.14 16.24 -5.29
CA ASN A 148 -21.99 17.37 -4.94
C ASN A 148 -23.40 16.78 -4.83
N GLU A 149 -23.84 16.47 -3.62
CA GLU A 149 -25.26 16.34 -3.35
C GLU A 149 -25.85 17.73 -3.63
N GLN A 150 -26.78 17.75 -4.60
CA GLN A 150 -27.52 18.93 -5.03
C GLN A 150 -28.39 19.47 -3.90
#